data_AF-A0A1F3CPK6-F1
#
_entry.id   AF-A0A1F3CPK6-F1
#
_cell.length_a   1.000
_cell.length_b   1.000
_cell.length_c   1.000
_cell.angle_alpha   90.00
_cell.angle_beta   90.00
_cell.angle_gamma   90.00
#
_symmetry.space_group_name_H-M   'P 1'
#
loop_
_entity.id
_entity.type
_entity.pdbx_description
1 polymer ?
#
loop_
_entity_poly.entity_id
_entity_poly.type
_entity_poly.pdbx_seq_one_letter_code
_entity_poly.pdbx_strand_id
1 'polypeptide(L)'
;MPQQKFNNKLSIKKKVELKLWHKLLFLSPIFIIVLLFKGNEWYRNYMLSNYGKETTAKITFVSLTGVHDQFEIDNVAFNFKYSDSVITGFTIAETNDNYVLLPNDIALLVDDEYTVKYVEDNPDINEINFSKPTIKTLINYIDITSDTLIKLKFFENSILQKNRCFNLSKLIYFKFGTNGLATIIFWNESVAENFKHNSIAFRKFISNKEFKEMIEKCK
;
A
#
# COMPACT_ATOMS: atom_id res chain seq x y z
N MET A 1 57.72 -67.67 18.77
CA MET A 1 57.46 -66.35 19.37
C MET A 1 56.22 -65.76 18.72
N PRO A 2 55.07 -65.65 19.43
CA PRO A 2 53.79 -65.29 18.82
C PRO A 2 53.50 -63.77 18.89
N GLN A 3 52.74 -63.32 17.89
CA GLN A 3 52.36 -61.95 17.57
C GLN A 3 51.40 -61.34 18.62
N GLN A 4 51.68 -60.10 19.05
CA GLN A 4 50.80 -59.28 19.87
C GLN A 4 49.67 -58.69 19.01
N LYS A 5 48.43 -59.08 19.34
CA LYS A 5 47.19 -58.53 18.75
C LYS A 5 46.95 -57.10 19.24
N PHE A 6 46.97 -56.13 18.34
CA PHE A 6 46.45 -54.78 18.58
C PHE A 6 44.92 -54.81 18.65
N ASN A 7 44.37 -54.61 19.84
CA ASN A 7 42.93 -54.46 20.06
C ASN A 7 42.51 -53.00 19.81
N ASN A 8 42.16 -52.68 18.56
CA ASN A 8 41.49 -51.43 18.20
C ASN A 8 40.03 -51.49 18.68
N LYS A 9 39.77 -51.03 19.91
CA LYS A 9 38.39 -50.79 20.39
C LYS A 9 37.94 -49.40 19.90
N LEU A 10 37.36 -49.38 18.70
CA LEU A 10 36.59 -48.25 18.17
C LEU A 10 35.55 -47.82 19.22
N SER A 11 35.72 -46.64 19.82
CA SER A 11 34.73 -46.06 20.71
C SER A 11 33.48 -45.70 19.89
N ILE A 12 32.45 -46.52 19.99
CA ILE A 12 31.12 -46.22 19.42
C ILE A 12 30.62 -44.97 20.14
N LYS A 13 30.67 -43.81 19.47
CA LYS A 13 29.99 -42.58 19.94
C LYS A 13 28.51 -42.93 20.07
N LYS A 14 28.03 -43.18 21.29
CA LYS A 14 26.60 -43.31 21.58
C LYS A 14 25.92 -42.04 21.05
N LYS A 15 25.09 -42.18 20.01
CA LYS A 15 24.19 -41.12 19.55
C LYS A 15 23.26 -40.82 20.73
N VAL A 16 23.47 -39.68 21.39
CA VAL A 16 22.58 -39.21 22.44
C VAL A 16 21.29 -38.78 21.74
N GLU A 17 20.28 -39.64 21.77
CA GLU A 17 18.95 -39.28 21.28
C GLU A 17 18.29 -38.35 22.30
N LEU A 18 18.12 -37.09 21.90
CA LEU A 18 17.40 -36.09 22.68
C LEU A 18 15.95 -36.55 22.90
N LYS A 19 15.55 -36.70 24.17
CA LYS A 19 14.16 -36.98 24.55
C LYS A 19 13.24 -35.87 24.01
N LEU A 20 12.02 -36.21 23.62
CA LEU A 20 11.03 -35.31 23.01
C LEU A 20 10.85 -33.99 23.79
N TRP A 21 10.84 -34.04 25.12
CA TRP A 21 10.72 -32.86 25.98
C TRP A 21 11.86 -31.84 25.84
N HIS A 22 13.08 -32.29 25.52
CA HIS A 22 14.18 -31.36 25.23
C HIS A 22 13.93 -30.66 23.89
N LYS A 23 13.43 -31.37 22.88
CA LYS A 23 13.07 -30.78 21.58
C LYS A 23 11.95 -29.74 21.72
N LEU A 24 10.96 -29.99 22.60
CA LEU A 24 9.90 -29.04 22.93
C LEU A 24 10.43 -27.81 23.66
N LEU A 25 11.37 -27.98 24.60
CA LEU A 25 12.06 -26.87 25.27
C LEU A 25 12.85 -26.00 24.28
N PHE A 26 13.48 -26.58 23.26
CA PHE A 26 14.16 -25.83 22.20
C PHE A 26 13.20 -25.08 21.27
N LEU A 27 11.95 -25.53 21.12
CA LEU A 27 10.93 -24.84 20.32
C LEU A 27 10.16 -23.78 21.12
N SER A 28 10.23 -23.82 22.45
CA SER A 28 9.54 -22.87 23.34
C SER A 28 9.89 -21.40 23.06
N PRO A 29 11.17 -21.00 22.89
CA PRO A 29 11.50 -19.61 22.56
C PRO A 29 10.91 -19.14 21.22
N ILE A 30 10.90 -20.02 20.20
CA ILE A 30 10.30 -19.71 18.89
C ILE A 30 8.79 -19.51 19.04
N PHE A 31 8.13 -20.37 19.82
CA PHE A 31 6.70 -20.27 20.06
C PHE A 31 6.34 -19.00 20.84
N ILE A 32 7.15 -18.62 21.83
CA ILE A 32 6.98 -17.36 22.56
C ILE A 32 7.14 -16.16 21.62
N ILE A 33 8.17 -16.16 20.75
CA ILE A 33 8.38 -15.09 19.76
C ILE A 33 7.15 -14.99 18.83
N VAL A 34 6.69 -16.11 18.27
CA VAL A 34 5.51 -16.12 17.40
C VAL A 34 4.27 -15.59 18.13
N LEU A 35 4.05 -16.01 19.38
CA LEU A 35 2.94 -15.51 20.20
C LEU A 35 3.04 -14.01 20.49
N LEU A 36 4.24 -13.47 20.73
CA LEU A 36 4.42 -12.04 20.98
C LEU A 36 4.12 -11.22 19.71
N PHE A 37 4.67 -11.61 18.56
CA PHE A 37 4.45 -10.88 17.31
C PHE A 37 3.03 -11.06 16.76
N LYS A 38 2.56 -12.31 16.64
CA LYS A 38 1.21 -12.59 16.12
C LYS A 38 0.13 -12.27 17.12
N GLY A 39 0.40 -12.34 18.43
CA GLY A 39 -0.54 -11.93 19.47
C GLY A 39 -0.82 -10.44 19.43
N ASN A 40 0.20 -9.60 19.21
CA ASN A 40 0.00 -8.16 19.07
C ASN A 40 -0.83 -7.81 17.82
N GLU A 41 -0.50 -8.41 16.67
CA GLU A 41 -1.26 -8.24 15.42
C GLU A 41 -2.72 -8.73 15.58
N TRP A 42 -2.91 -9.90 16.18
CA TRP A 42 -4.23 -10.46 16.46
C TRP A 42 -5.04 -9.56 17.41
N TYR A 43 -4.43 -9.08 18.49
CA TYR A 43 -5.08 -8.19 19.45
C TYR A 43 -5.50 -6.88 18.79
N ARG A 44 -4.61 -6.27 17.99
CA ARG A 44 -4.91 -5.05 17.22
C ARG A 44 -6.11 -5.26 16.30
N ASN A 45 -6.09 -6.35 15.52
CA ASN A 45 -7.16 -6.68 14.58
C ASN A 45 -8.48 -7.00 15.30
N TYR A 46 -8.43 -7.69 16.44
CA TYR A 46 -9.59 -7.97 17.29
C TYR A 46 -10.20 -6.67 17.82
N MET A 47 -9.39 -5.76 18.35
CA MET A 47 -9.85 -4.49 18.89
C MET A 47 -10.47 -3.61 17.81
N LEU A 48 -9.80 -3.46 16.66
CA LEU A 48 -10.34 -2.72 15.51
C LEU A 48 -11.63 -3.33 14.98
N SER A 49 -11.76 -4.66 14.96
CA SER A 49 -12.94 -5.34 14.43
C SER A 49 -14.17 -5.16 15.32
N ASN A 50 -14.01 -5.26 16.65
CA ASN A 50 -15.13 -5.26 17.59
C ASN A 50 -15.47 -3.87 18.15
N TYR A 51 -14.47 -2.99 18.28
CA TYR A 51 -14.61 -1.68 18.95
C TYR A 51 -14.19 -0.50 18.07
N GLY A 52 -13.76 -0.75 16.82
CA GLY A 52 -13.27 0.30 15.95
C GLY A 52 -14.37 1.23 15.44
N LYS A 53 -14.16 2.53 15.60
CA LYS A 53 -14.95 3.61 15.01
C LYS A 53 -14.23 4.17 13.78
N GLU A 54 -14.99 4.75 12.85
CA GLU A 54 -14.44 5.36 11.64
C GLU A 54 -14.44 6.90 11.73
N THR A 55 -13.38 7.54 11.25
CA THR A 55 -13.29 8.99 11.03
C THR A 55 -12.44 9.27 9.79
N THR A 56 -12.20 10.55 9.48
CA THR A 56 -11.30 10.96 8.39
C THR A 56 -9.90 11.21 8.92
N ALA A 57 -8.92 10.55 8.30
CA ALA A 57 -7.51 10.87 8.44
C ALA A 57 -7.02 11.63 7.21
N LYS A 58 -6.06 12.52 7.44
CA LYS A 58 -5.36 13.30 6.42
C LYS A 58 -3.91 12.84 6.36
N ILE A 59 -3.41 12.53 5.16
CA ILE A 59 -2.01 12.20 4.94
C ILE A 59 -1.17 13.46 5.18
N THR A 60 -0.18 13.36 6.05
CA THR A 60 0.70 14.46 6.41
C THR A 60 2.11 14.27 5.89
N PHE A 61 2.52 13.03 5.64
CA PHE A 61 3.85 12.72 5.14
C PHE A 61 3.85 11.45 4.31
N VAL A 62 4.65 11.44 3.25
CA VAL A 62 4.84 10.33 2.30
C VAL A 62 6.31 10.30 1.92
N SER A 63 6.96 9.14 2.02
CA SER A 63 8.38 8.94 1.74
C SER A 63 8.65 7.65 0.97
N LEU A 64 9.71 7.63 0.17
CA LEU A 64 10.15 6.41 -0.53
C LEU A 64 11.05 5.52 0.35
N THR A 65 11.61 6.04 1.44
CA THR A 65 12.65 5.37 2.22
C THR A 65 12.34 5.17 3.70
N GLY A 66 11.28 5.81 4.21
CA GLY A 66 10.84 5.73 5.61
C GLY A 66 10.40 7.09 6.18
N VAL A 67 9.60 7.10 7.25
CA VAL A 67 9.04 8.33 7.85
C VAL A 67 10.04 9.06 8.75
N HIS A 68 10.77 8.37 9.63
CA HIS A 68 11.77 9.02 10.50
C HIS A 68 13.22 8.70 10.12
N ASP A 69 13.50 7.50 9.59
CA ASP A 69 14.80 7.15 9.02
C ASP A 69 14.68 6.13 7.87
N GLN A 70 15.80 5.88 7.17
CA GLN A 70 15.86 4.99 6.00
C GLN A 70 15.74 3.48 6.33
N PHE A 71 15.69 3.12 7.61
CA PHE A 71 15.58 1.75 8.10
C PHE A 71 14.19 1.45 8.69
N GLU A 72 13.38 2.49 8.91
CA GLU A 72 11.97 2.35 9.24
C GLU A 72 11.18 1.82 8.05
N ILE A 73 10.29 0.89 8.36
CA ILE A 73 9.41 0.26 7.38
C ILE A 73 8.20 1.14 7.05
N ASP A 74 7.77 1.98 8.01
CA ASP A 74 6.67 2.90 7.81
C ASP A 74 7.13 4.04 6.91
N ASN A 75 6.36 4.32 5.87
CA ASN A 75 6.68 5.32 4.85
C ASN A 75 5.54 6.32 4.61
N VAL A 76 4.47 6.20 5.38
CA VAL A 76 3.30 7.10 5.37
C VAL A 76 2.95 7.50 6.81
N ALA A 77 2.76 8.80 7.03
CA ALA A 77 2.17 9.33 8.26
C ALA A 77 0.84 10.02 7.96
N PHE A 78 -0.13 9.85 8.86
CA PHE A 78 -1.44 10.47 8.75
C PHE A 78 -1.92 10.97 10.11
N ASN A 79 -2.75 12.02 10.07
CA ASN A 79 -3.33 12.62 11.25
C ASN A 79 -4.86 12.53 11.22
N PHE A 80 -5.47 12.23 12.35
CA PHE A 80 -6.93 12.33 12.53
C PHE A 80 -7.28 13.02 13.83
N LYS A 81 -8.44 13.68 13.86
CA LYS A 81 -8.93 14.37 15.04
C LYS A 81 -9.63 13.38 15.97
N TYR A 82 -9.29 13.42 17.25
CA TYR A 82 -9.94 12.66 18.31
C TYR A 82 -10.23 13.61 19.49
N SER A 83 -11.51 13.86 19.77
CA SER A 83 -11.92 14.87 20.76
C SER A 83 -11.22 16.23 20.50
N ASP A 84 -10.39 16.70 21.44
CA ASP A 84 -9.63 17.95 21.33
C ASP A 84 -8.15 17.73 20.95
N SER A 85 -7.74 16.49 20.66
CA SER A 85 -6.38 16.13 20.25
C SER A 85 -6.30 15.68 18.78
N VAL A 86 -5.07 15.66 18.28
CA VAL A 86 -4.73 15.07 16.98
C VAL A 86 -3.87 13.86 17.25
N ILE A 87 -4.25 12.73 16.66
CA ILE A 87 -3.52 11.48 16.74
C ILE A 87 -2.77 11.29 15.43
N THR A 88 -1.50 10.92 15.53
CA THR A 88 -0.65 10.59 14.38
C THR A 88 -0.51 9.08 14.30
N GLY A 89 -0.91 8.52 13.16
CA GLY A 89 -0.70 7.13 12.82
C GLY A 89 0.37 6.97 11.74
N PHE A 90 0.94 5.78 11.67
CA PHE A 90 1.97 5.41 10.71
C PHE A 90 1.56 4.12 10.02
N THR A 91 1.93 4.00 8.74
CA THR A 91 1.68 2.78 7.99
C THR A 91 2.70 2.60 6.87
N ILE A 92 2.67 1.40 6.31
CA ILE A 92 3.49 0.96 5.20
C ILE A 92 2.61 0.92 3.95
N ALA A 93 3.07 1.56 2.89
CA ALA A 93 2.52 1.46 1.56
C ALA A 93 3.62 1.04 0.57
N GLU A 94 3.22 0.40 -0.52
CA GLU A 94 4.16 -0.02 -1.57
C GLU A 94 4.81 1.21 -2.22
N THR A 95 6.00 1.04 -2.78
CA THR A 95 6.72 2.12 -3.45
C THR A 95 7.25 1.66 -4.80
N ASN A 96 7.36 2.59 -5.74
CA ASN A 96 8.22 2.46 -6.90
C ASN A 96 9.33 3.53 -6.83
N ASP A 97 10.09 3.68 -7.90
CA ASP A 97 11.22 4.62 -7.98
C ASP A 97 10.83 6.08 -7.71
N ASN A 98 9.55 6.44 -7.89
CA ASN A 98 9.09 7.83 -7.90
C ASN A 98 7.95 8.11 -6.91
N TYR A 99 7.17 7.10 -6.51
CA TYR A 99 5.91 7.26 -5.80
C TYR A 99 5.70 6.20 -4.72
N VAL A 100 4.98 6.60 -3.68
CA VAL A 100 4.29 5.67 -2.79
C VAL A 100 2.95 5.33 -3.42
N LEU A 101 2.71 4.05 -3.68
CA LEU A 101 1.56 3.54 -4.38
C LEU A 101 0.52 3.00 -3.41
N LEU A 102 -0.74 3.33 -3.69
CA LEU A 102 -1.89 2.74 -3.02
C LEU A 102 -2.21 1.36 -3.61
N PRO A 103 -3.01 0.52 -2.92
CA PRO A 103 -3.48 -0.77 -3.46
C PRO A 103 -4.27 -0.68 -4.77
N ASN A 104 -4.72 0.53 -5.13
CA ASN A 104 -5.41 0.81 -6.39
C ASN A 104 -4.48 1.42 -7.47
N ASP A 105 -3.17 1.34 -7.22
CA ASP A 105 -2.07 1.77 -8.07
C ASP A 105 -2.09 3.26 -8.47
N ILE A 106 -2.70 4.11 -7.64
CA ILE A 106 -2.52 5.57 -7.71
C ILE A 106 -1.44 6.00 -6.72
N ALA A 107 -0.69 7.05 -7.06
CA ALA A 107 0.26 7.67 -6.15
C ALA A 107 -0.47 8.32 -4.97
N LEU A 108 -0.06 7.96 -3.75
CA LEU A 108 -0.51 8.61 -2.53
C LEU A 108 0.12 9.99 -2.42
N LEU A 109 -0.69 11.01 -2.15
CA LEU A 109 -0.24 12.39 -2.03
C LEU A 109 -0.42 12.91 -0.61
N VAL A 110 0.44 13.86 -0.25
CA VAL A 110 0.23 14.67 0.96
C VAL A 110 -1.07 15.44 0.80
N ASP A 111 -1.78 15.62 1.92
CA ASP A 111 -3.11 16.22 2.01
C ASP A 111 -4.28 15.36 1.48
N ASP A 112 -4.02 14.16 0.93
CA ASP A 112 -5.09 13.21 0.65
C ASP A 112 -5.79 12.79 1.95
N GLU A 113 -7.09 12.53 1.86
CA GLU A 113 -7.94 12.17 2.98
C GLU A 113 -8.60 10.80 2.75
N TYR A 114 -8.55 9.94 3.77
CA TYR A 114 -9.10 8.60 3.77
C TYR A 114 -9.86 8.30 5.06
N THR A 115 -10.68 7.25 5.04
CA THR A 115 -11.24 6.71 6.27
C THR A 115 -10.14 6.06 7.11
N VAL A 116 -10.07 6.39 8.39
CA VAL A 116 -9.28 5.66 9.40
C VAL A 116 -10.23 4.98 10.37
N LYS A 117 -9.91 3.75 10.75
CA LYS A 117 -10.57 3.03 11.83
C LYS A 117 -9.70 3.11 13.08
N TYR A 118 -10.27 3.45 14.23
CA TYR A 118 -9.54 3.57 15.50
C TYR A 118 -10.38 3.09 16.68
N VAL A 119 -9.74 2.68 17.78
CA VAL A 119 -10.42 2.28 19.02
C VAL A 119 -10.60 3.51 19.91
N GLU A 120 -11.84 3.79 20.34
CA GLU A 120 -12.14 5.01 21.09
C GLU A 120 -11.41 5.10 22.43
N ASP A 121 -11.29 3.98 23.17
CA ASP A 121 -10.59 3.94 24.47
C ASP A 121 -9.06 3.99 24.33
N ASN A 122 -8.52 3.71 23.12
CA ASN A 122 -7.09 3.73 22.83
C ASN A 122 -6.85 4.06 21.34
N PRO A 123 -6.83 5.35 20.96
CA PRO A 123 -6.78 5.75 19.55
C PRO A 123 -5.43 5.46 18.87
N ASP A 124 -4.38 5.11 19.62
CA ASP A 124 -3.12 4.61 19.05
C ASP A 124 -3.31 3.25 18.34
N ILE A 125 -4.37 2.52 18.69
CA ILE A 125 -4.85 1.38 17.90
C ILE A 125 -5.70 1.94 16.75
N ASN A 126 -5.04 2.19 15.62
CA ASN A 126 -5.67 2.70 14.40
C ASN A 126 -5.18 1.99 13.12
N GLU A 127 -5.95 2.12 12.06
CA GLU A 127 -5.65 1.58 10.73
C GLU A 127 -6.32 2.45 9.66
N ILE A 128 -5.53 3.00 8.73
CA ILE A 128 -6.04 3.77 7.59
C ILE A 128 -6.51 2.84 6.47
N ASN A 129 -7.65 3.17 5.87
CA ASN A 129 -8.24 2.42 4.78
C ASN A 129 -8.12 3.18 3.45
N PHE A 130 -7.05 2.87 2.71
CA PHE A 130 -6.78 3.48 1.40
C PHE A 130 -7.82 3.17 0.32
N SER A 131 -8.66 2.14 0.51
CA SER A 131 -9.76 1.81 -0.40
C SER A 131 -10.99 2.71 -0.19
N LYS A 132 -11.01 3.54 0.86
CA LYS A 132 -12.09 4.49 1.16
C LYS A 132 -11.56 5.94 1.17
N PRO A 133 -11.19 6.51 0.00
CA PRO A 133 -10.85 7.93 -0.10
C PRO A 133 -12.09 8.80 0.13
N THR A 134 -11.89 10.03 0.63
CA THR A 134 -12.97 11.03 0.65
C THR A 134 -13.29 11.54 -0.75
N ILE A 135 -14.44 12.19 -0.90
CA ILE A 135 -14.83 12.86 -2.15
C ILE A 135 -13.79 13.91 -2.57
N LYS A 136 -13.18 14.60 -1.61
CA LYS A 136 -12.14 15.60 -1.86
C LYS A 136 -10.91 14.98 -2.52
N THR A 137 -10.42 13.87 -1.98
CA THR A 137 -9.30 13.09 -2.55
C THR A 137 -9.63 12.59 -3.95
N LEU A 138 -10.85 12.08 -4.16
CA LEU A 138 -11.28 11.63 -5.49
C LEU A 138 -11.32 12.78 -6.51
N ILE A 139 -11.81 13.96 -6.12
CA ILE A 139 -11.81 15.15 -6.98
C ILE A 139 -10.37 15.56 -7.31
N ASN A 140 -9.45 15.52 -6.34
CA ASN A 140 -8.04 15.81 -6.57
C ASN A 140 -7.44 14.91 -7.66
N TYR A 141 -7.68 13.60 -7.60
CA TYR A 141 -7.21 12.68 -8.65
C TYR A 141 -7.86 12.93 -10.02
N ILE A 142 -9.14 13.34 -10.05
CA ILE A 142 -9.82 13.73 -11.29
C ILE A 142 -9.17 14.99 -11.89
N ASP A 143 -8.81 15.96 -11.05
CA ASP A 143 -8.12 17.19 -11.46
C ASP A 143 -6.71 16.90 -12.00
N ILE A 144 -5.91 16.09 -11.29
CA ILE A 144 -4.58 15.66 -11.76
C ILE A 144 -4.68 14.94 -13.10
N THR A 145 -5.67 14.05 -13.25
CA THR A 145 -5.94 13.36 -14.52
C THR A 145 -6.32 14.36 -15.62
N SER A 146 -7.15 15.35 -15.29
CA SER A 146 -7.58 16.40 -16.23
C SER A 146 -6.38 17.21 -16.73
N ASP A 147 -5.52 17.65 -15.81
CA ASP A 147 -4.30 18.38 -16.13
C ASP A 147 -3.35 17.54 -17.01
N THR A 148 -3.31 16.23 -16.79
CA THR A 148 -2.55 15.29 -17.62
C THR A 148 -3.14 15.18 -19.03
N LEU A 149 -4.45 15.10 -19.18
CA LEU A 149 -5.13 15.11 -20.48
C LEU A 149 -4.93 16.42 -21.25
N ILE A 150 -4.87 17.56 -20.54
CA ILE A 150 -4.52 18.86 -21.12
C ILE A 150 -3.09 18.81 -21.69
N LYS A 151 -2.12 18.31 -20.91
CA LYS A 151 -0.72 18.16 -21.37
C LYS A 151 -0.61 17.26 -22.60
N LEU A 152 -1.43 16.21 -22.66
CA LEU A 152 -1.51 15.27 -23.78
C LEU A 152 -2.28 15.80 -25.00
N LYS A 153 -2.87 17.01 -24.90
CA LYS A 153 -3.57 17.70 -26.01
C LYS A 153 -4.74 16.89 -26.61
N PHE A 154 -5.52 16.20 -25.77
CA PHE A 154 -6.70 15.45 -26.22
C PHE A 154 -7.80 16.33 -26.82
N PHE A 155 -7.86 17.60 -26.41
CA PHE A 155 -8.76 18.60 -26.97
C PHE A 155 -7.97 19.83 -27.41
N GLU A 156 -8.49 20.53 -28.41
CA GLU A 156 -7.93 21.79 -28.90
C GLU A 156 -7.80 22.82 -27.78
N ASN A 157 -6.73 23.60 -27.85
CA ASN A 157 -6.48 24.69 -26.90
C ASN A 157 -7.58 25.75 -27.07
N SER A 158 -8.48 25.80 -26.09
CA SER A 158 -9.69 26.63 -26.10
C SER A 158 -10.09 26.93 -24.66
N ILE A 159 -10.94 27.93 -24.46
CA ILE A 159 -11.44 28.28 -23.11
C ILE A 159 -12.23 27.13 -22.46
N LEU A 160 -12.74 26.19 -23.26
CA LEU A 160 -13.47 25.01 -22.80
C LEU A 160 -12.58 23.80 -22.52
N GLN A 161 -11.28 23.83 -22.89
CA GLN A 161 -10.38 22.68 -22.79
C GLN A 161 -10.35 22.08 -21.38
N LYS A 162 -10.23 22.93 -20.35
CA LYS A 162 -10.21 22.49 -18.95
C LYS A 162 -11.49 21.74 -18.57
N ASN A 163 -12.66 22.29 -18.92
CA ASN A 163 -13.95 21.66 -18.61
C ASN A 163 -14.13 20.34 -19.36
N ARG A 164 -13.67 20.25 -20.62
CA ARG A 164 -13.72 19.02 -21.41
C ARG A 164 -12.81 17.93 -20.83
N CYS A 165 -11.57 18.26 -20.47
CA CYS A 165 -10.65 17.32 -19.81
C CYS A 165 -11.17 16.87 -18.45
N PHE A 166 -11.72 17.78 -17.64
CA PHE A 166 -12.31 17.43 -16.35
C PHE A 166 -13.51 16.48 -16.51
N ASN A 167 -14.41 16.75 -17.46
CA ASN A 167 -15.52 15.86 -17.78
C ASN A 167 -15.04 14.49 -18.28
N LEU A 168 -14.00 14.45 -19.11
CA LEU A 168 -13.41 13.19 -19.58
C LEU A 168 -12.81 12.40 -18.41
N SER A 169 -12.07 13.03 -17.50
CA SER A 169 -11.55 12.40 -16.28
C SER A 169 -12.67 11.80 -15.43
N LYS A 170 -13.80 12.51 -15.27
CA LYS A 170 -14.97 11.98 -14.57
C LYS A 170 -15.55 10.74 -15.26
N LEU A 171 -15.71 10.76 -16.58
CA LEU A 171 -16.21 9.60 -17.33
C LEU A 171 -15.27 8.39 -17.21
N ILE A 172 -13.95 8.63 -17.25
CA ILE A 172 -12.94 7.59 -17.03
C ILE A 172 -13.10 6.99 -15.64
N TYR A 173 -13.20 7.82 -14.60
CA TYR A 173 -13.42 7.34 -13.23
C TYR A 173 -14.72 6.53 -13.10
N PHE A 174 -15.83 7.02 -13.63
CA PHE A 174 -17.12 6.32 -13.52
C PHE A 174 -17.12 4.95 -14.21
N LYS A 175 -16.37 4.79 -15.30
CA LYS A 175 -16.34 3.54 -16.06
C LYS A 175 -15.26 2.57 -15.56
N PHE A 176 -14.07 3.08 -15.25
CA PHE A 176 -12.88 2.27 -14.99
C PHE A 176 -12.33 2.41 -13.56
N GLY A 177 -12.97 3.25 -12.74
CA GLY A 177 -12.51 3.57 -11.39
C GLY A 177 -11.16 4.28 -11.39
N THR A 178 -10.45 4.12 -10.28
CA THR A 178 -9.09 4.65 -10.06
C THR A 178 -8.07 4.05 -11.02
N ASN A 179 -8.25 2.80 -11.47
CA ASN A 179 -7.39 2.17 -12.47
C ASN A 179 -7.37 2.95 -13.80
N GLY A 180 -8.51 3.51 -14.21
CA GLY A 180 -8.60 4.34 -15.41
C GLY A 180 -7.82 5.65 -15.25
N LEU A 181 -7.96 6.30 -14.08
CA LEU A 181 -7.22 7.51 -13.76
C LEU A 181 -5.71 7.24 -13.70
N ALA A 182 -5.29 6.19 -12.99
CA ALA A 182 -3.88 5.77 -12.90
C ALA A 182 -3.26 5.55 -14.28
N THR A 183 -3.98 4.90 -15.20
CA THR A 183 -3.49 4.66 -16.58
C THR A 183 -3.20 5.95 -17.34
N ILE A 184 -3.94 7.03 -17.07
CA ILE A 184 -3.70 8.35 -17.67
C ILE A 184 -2.59 9.08 -16.93
N ILE A 185 -2.55 9.03 -15.59
CA ILE A 185 -1.54 9.71 -14.77
C ILE A 185 -0.13 9.18 -15.10
N PHE A 186 0.02 7.85 -15.17
CA PHE A 186 1.28 7.16 -15.45
C PHE A 186 1.51 6.89 -16.95
N TRP A 187 0.98 7.74 -17.82
CA TRP A 187 1.01 7.56 -19.28
C TRP A 187 2.43 7.44 -19.88
N ASN A 188 3.45 7.96 -19.20
CA ASN A 188 4.84 7.97 -19.65
C ASN A 188 5.75 7.02 -18.87
N GLU A 189 5.24 6.31 -17.85
CA GLU A 189 6.06 5.37 -17.09
C GLU A 189 6.45 4.16 -17.94
N SER A 190 7.61 3.60 -17.62
CA SER A 190 8.09 2.33 -18.15
C SER A 190 7.42 1.16 -17.42
N VAL A 191 7.49 -0.03 -18.03
CA VAL A 191 6.99 -1.27 -17.40
C VAL A 191 7.76 -1.60 -16.12
N ALA A 192 9.01 -1.16 -16.01
CA ALA A 192 9.84 -1.38 -14.82
C ALA A 192 9.42 -0.48 -13.64
N GLU A 193 9.07 0.78 -13.92
CA GLU A 193 8.59 1.72 -12.90
C GLU A 193 7.17 1.38 -12.43
N ASN A 194 6.31 0.93 -13.36
CA ASN A 194 4.94 0.56 -13.05
C ASN A 194 4.41 -0.51 -14.00
N PHE A 195 4.38 -1.74 -13.50
CA PHE A 195 4.03 -2.90 -14.31
C PHE A 195 2.60 -2.83 -14.84
N LYS A 196 1.68 -2.25 -14.07
CA LYS A 196 0.24 -2.21 -14.40
C LYS A 196 -0.14 -0.97 -15.21
N HIS A 197 0.34 0.20 -14.82
CA HIS A 197 0.03 1.48 -15.48
C HIS A 197 1.30 2.09 -16.06
N ASN A 198 1.50 1.90 -17.36
CA ASN A 198 2.67 2.38 -18.08
C ASN A 198 2.28 2.84 -19.49
N SER A 199 3.26 3.35 -20.22
CA SER A 199 3.09 3.83 -21.60
C SER A 199 2.48 2.81 -22.57
N ILE A 200 2.73 1.51 -22.39
CA ILE A 200 2.12 0.46 -23.23
C ILE A 200 0.63 0.30 -22.86
N ALA A 201 0.32 0.23 -21.56
CA ALA A 201 -1.05 0.15 -21.06
C ALA A 201 -1.87 1.38 -21.49
N PHE A 202 -1.29 2.58 -21.37
CA PHE A 202 -1.87 3.83 -21.82
C PHE A 202 -2.23 3.82 -23.31
N ARG A 203 -1.29 3.44 -24.20
CA ARG A 203 -1.55 3.36 -25.65
C ARG A 203 -2.70 2.42 -25.98
N LYS A 204 -2.78 1.26 -25.30
CA LYS A 204 -3.89 0.31 -25.45
C LYS A 204 -5.20 0.93 -24.96
N PHE A 205 -5.17 1.58 -23.81
CA PHE A 205 -6.34 2.21 -23.19
C PHE A 205 -6.96 3.28 -24.09
N ILE A 206 -6.15 4.20 -24.62
CA ILE A 206 -6.66 5.29 -25.47
C ILE A 206 -7.09 4.82 -26.87
N SER A 207 -6.60 3.66 -27.30
CA SER A 207 -7.00 3.05 -28.57
C SER A 207 -8.33 2.31 -28.48
N ASN A 208 -8.81 2.02 -27.26
CA ASN A 208 -10.07 1.34 -27.03
C ASN A 208 -11.25 2.18 -27.55
N LYS A 209 -12.23 1.51 -28.16
CA LYS A 209 -13.48 2.09 -28.63
C LYS A 209 -14.19 2.86 -27.52
N GLU A 210 -14.27 2.30 -26.32
CA GLU A 210 -14.96 2.94 -25.20
C GLU A 210 -14.34 4.29 -24.82
N PHE A 211 -13.00 4.39 -24.84
CA PHE A 211 -12.31 5.65 -24.54
C PHE A 211 -12.57 6.70 -25.63
N LYS A 212 -12.54 6.28 -26.91
CA LYS A 212 -12.86 7.17 -28.03
C LYS A 212 -14.31 7.69 -27.95
N GLU A 213 -15.26 6.84 -27.57
CA GLU A 213 -16.65 7.26 -27.34
C GLU A 213 -16.77 8.29 -26.21
N MET A 214 -15.96 8.19 -25.15
CA MET A 214 -15.92 9.21 -24.10
C MET A 214 -15.38 10.55 -24.59
N ILE A 215 -14.34 10.54 -25.44
CA ILE A 215 -13.83 11.77 -26.06
C ILE A 215 -14.94 12.47 -26.86
N GLU A 216 -15.68 11.73 -27.69
CA GLU A 216 -16.77 12.31 -28.49
C GLU A 216 -17.89 12.90 -27.62
N LYS A 217 -18.20 12.29 -26.46
CA LYS A 217 -19.18 12.83 -25.50
C LYS A 217 -18.72 14.13 -24.82
N CYS A 218 -17.43 14.40 -24.83
CA CYS A 218 -16.82 15.57 -24.19
C CYS A 218 -16.42 16.66 -25.18
N LYS A 219 -16.54 16.43 -26.49
CA LYS A 219 -16.39 17.49 -27.50
C LYS A 219 -17.58 18.43 -27.44
#